data_AF-A0A4Q3M6I2-F1
#
_entry.id   AF-A0A4Q3M6I2-F1
#
_cell.length_a   1.000
_cell.length_b   1.000
_cell.length_c   1.000
_cell.angle_alpha   90.00
_cell.angle_beta   90.00
_cell.angle_gamma   90.00
#
_symmetry.space_group_name_H-M   'P 1'
#
loop_
_entity.id
_entity.type
_entity.pdbx_description
1 polymer ?
#
loop_
_entity_poly.entity_id
_entity_poly.type
_entity_poly.pdbx_seq_one_letter_code
_entity_poly.pdbx_strand_id
1 'polypeptide(L)'
;MRVDQFSDQDLFQFPDSSKIKNDHVSLIWRPTELYGLLLFELLRQDISRDSLKALATRDGASSALPRAGADGSAHPEAQARLINGIAGEFMGSNEKRGRVYTWVPLHLGDAAHTCSPRTFLIAWKKAAEHHPAPTTRAVDHLGLIDGVRSASASRLEELYEDYRWVKPALAALRRQFVPMEREQLLDIWKSQRVVEAIENSAASNPLFTPVKFLAGSDLSALLSSMRDVGVMEERANGKINVPDIFRVEAEILRRGGVAVPKRSL
;
A
#
# COMPACT_ATOMS: atom_id res chain seq x y z
N MET A 1 17.89 7.91 4.39
CA MET A 1 16.79 8.73 3.82
C MET A 1 15.64 7.80 3.45
N ARG A 2 14.37 8.23 3.52
CA ARG A 2 13.24 7.39 3.08
C ARG A 2 13.24 7.21 1.55
N VAL A 3 12.60 6.16 1.03
CA VAL A 3 12.62 5.81 -0.41
C VAL A 3 11.93 6.89 -1.26
N ASP A 4 10.81 7.41 -0.79
CA ASP A 4 10.06 8.53 -1.35
C ASP A 4 10.90 9.81 -1.41
N GLN A 5 11.59 10.15 -0.32
CA GLN A 5 12.53 11.28 -0.30
C GLN A 5 13.73 11.06 -1.23
N PHE A 6 14.21 9.82 -1.35
CA PHE A 6 15.29 9.47 -2.27
C PHE A 6 14.87 9.55 -3.75
N SER A 7 13.58 9.39 -4.03
CA SER A 7 13.04 9.45 -5.39
C SER A 7 12.95 10.90 -5.92
N ASP A 8 12.84 11.88 -5.02
CA ASP A 8 12.84 13.29 -5.40
C ASP A 8 14.26 13.78 -5.77
N GLN A 9 14.49 14.00 -7.06
CA GLN A 9 15.79 14.44 -7.57
C GLN A 9 16.18 15.85 -7.09
N ASP A 10 15.20 16.69 -6.76
CA ASP A 10 15.44 18.08 -6.38
C ASP A 10 16.07 18.18 -4.98
N LEU A 11 15.83 17.18 -4.12
CA LEU A 11 16.51 17.05 -2.82
C LEU A 11 18.02 16.80 -2.95
N PHE A 12 18.53 16.46 -4.14
CA PHE A 12 19.95 16.21 -4.39
C PHE A 12 20.65 17.33 -5.16
N GLN A 13 20.04 18.50 -5.29
CA GLN A 13 20.66 19.67 -5.90
C GLN A 13 21.63 20.38 -4.93
N PHE A 14 22.66 19.66 -4.48
CA PHE A 14 23.74 20.21 -3.65
C PHE A 14 25.09 19.53 -3.99
N PRO A 15 26.24 20.19 -3.74
CA PRO A 15 27.56 19.60 -3.98
C PRO A 15 27.74 18.27 -3.26
N ASP A 16 28.43 17.30 -3.88
CA ASP A 16 28.68 15.95 -3.33
C ASP A 16 27.44 15.06 -3.14
N SER A 17 26.26 15.44 -3.64
CA SER A 17 25.05 14.60 -3.55
C SER A 17 25.19 13.23 -4.21
N SER A 18 26.10 13.10 -5.19
CA SER A 18 26.47 11.84 -5.83
C SER A 18 27.06 10.81 -4.85
N LYS A 19 27.72 11.25 -3.76
CA LYS A 19 28.26 10.34 -2.73
C LYS A 19 27.11 9.61 -2.01
N ILE A 20 26.06 10.35 -1.66
CA ILE A 20 24.86 9.78 -1.04
C ILE A 20 24.10 8.89 -2.02
N LYS A 21 24.01 9.28 -3.30
CA LYS A 21 23.33 8.47 -4.32
C LYS A 21 24.06 7.17 -4.61
N ASN A 22 25.39 7.19 -4.67
CA ASN A 22 26.17 6.01 -5.07
C ASN A 22 26.25 4.96 -3.96
N ASP A 23 26.25 5.37 -2.69
CA ASP A 23 26.39 4.47 -1.54
C ASP A 23 25.04 4.07 -0.89
N HIS A 24 23.92 4.32 -1.56
CA HIS A 24 22.61 3.97 -1.00
C HIS A 24 22.32 2.47 -1.08
N VAL A 25 21.57 1.98 -0.09
CA VAL A 25 21.00 0.63 -0.08
C VAL A 25 19.49 0.74 0.05
N SER A 26 18.76 0.14 -0.88
CA SER A 26 17.31 0.09 -0.84
C SER A 26 16.84 -1.02 0.09
N LEU A 27 16.13 -0.66 1.15
CA LEU A 27 15.43 -1.60 2.02
C LEU A 27 13.98 -1.70 1.55
N ILE A 28 13.63 -2.83 0.93
CA ILE A 28 12.30 -3.08 0.37
C ILE A 28 11.73 -4.30 1.05
N TRP A 29 10.46 -4.21 1.47
CA TRP A 29 9.73 -5.36 2.02
C TRP A 29 8.99 -6.09 0.89
N ARG A 30 9.56 -7.22 0.47
CA ARG A 30 8.95 -8.13 -0.50
C ARG A 30 7.76 -8.85 0.15
N PRO A 31 6.77 -9.32 -0.64
CA PRO A 31 5.65 -10.08 -0.11
C PRO A 31 6.06 -11.28 0.76
N THR A 32 7.13 -12.00 0.40
CA THR A 32 7.65 -13.13 1.17
C THR A 32 8.20 -12.71 2.54
N GLU A 33 8.79 -11.53 2.64
CA GLU A 33 9.32 -10.95 3.89
C GLU A 33 8.17 -10.42 4.76
N LEU A 34 7.13 -9.83 4.16
CA LEU A 34 5.90 -9.42 4.87
C LEU A 34 5.15 -10.61 5.47
N TYR A 35 5.01 -11.70 4.72
CA TYR A 35 4.45 -12.95 5.25
C TYR A 35 5.36 -13.59 6.28
N GLY A 36 6.68 -13.57 6.07
CA GLY A 36 7.66 -14.03 7.07
C GLY A 36 7.50 -13.29 8.39
N LEU A 37 7.33 -11.97 8.34
CA LEU A 37 7.06 -11.14 9.52
C LEU A 37 5.74 -11.51 10.19
N LEU A 38 4.64 -11.66 9.44
CA LEU A 38 3.36 -12.10 10.01
C LEU A 38 3.50 -13.45 10.74
N LEU A 39 4.13 -14.43 10.09
CA LEU A 39 4.34 -15.75 10.68
C LEU A 39 5.26 -15.69 11.90
N PHE A 40 6.26 -14.82 11.89
CA PHE A 40 7.14 -14.58 13.05
C PHE A 40 6.34 -14.00 14.22
N GLU A 41 5.51 -12.99 13.96
CA GLU A 41 4.64 -12.36 14.94
C GLU A 41 3.64 -13.34 15.55
N LEU A 42 3.12 -14.29 14.77
CA LEU A 42 2.25 -15.36 15.27
C LEU A 42 3.02 -16.43 16.06
N LEU A 43 4.24 -16.78 15.62
CA LEU A 43 5.04 -17.83 16.25
C LEU A 43 5.59 -17.40 17.62
N ARG A 44 5.88 -16.10 17.80
CA ARG A 44 6.39 -15.57 19.08
C ARG A 44 5.32 -15.54 20.18
N GLN A 45 4.04 -15.52 19.83
CA GLN A 45 2.94 -15.51 20.81
C GLN A 45 2.58 -16.93 21.26
N ASP A 46 2.56 -17.16 22.58
CA ASP A 46 2.26 -18.51 23.14
C ASP A 46 0.88 -19.03 22.73
N ILE A 47 -0.11 -18.14 22.60
CA ILE A 47 -1.51 -18.49 22.26
C ILE A 47 -1.63 -19.07 20.84
N SER A 48 -0.80 -18.63 19.89
CA SER A 48 -0.86 -19.08 18.48
C SER A 48 0.26 -20.02 18.08
N ARG A 49 1.34 -20.11 18.85
CA ARG A 49 2.56 -20.85 18.49
C ARG A 49 2.28 -22.32 18.14
N ASP A 50 1.62 -23.04 19.02
CA ASP A 50 1.43 -24.49 18.86
C ASP A 50 0.41 -24.80 17.76
N SER A 51 -0.67 -24.02 17.69
CA SER A 51 -1.65 -24.09 16.60
C SER A 51 -1.02 -23.82 15.24
N LEU A 52 -0.14 -22.83 15.14
CA LEU A 52 0.56 -22.50 13.89
C LEU A 52 1.54 -23.61 13.49
N LYS A 53 2.29 -24.19 14.44
CA LYS A 53 3.18 -25.33 14.17
C LYS A 53 2.41 -26.57 13.73
N ALA A 54 1.29 -26.88 14.39
CA ALA A 54 0.43 -27.99 14.02
C ALA A 54 -0.15 -27.81 12.61
N LEU A 55 -0.61 -26.59 12.29
CA LEU A 55 -1.09 -26.21 10.96
C LEU A 55 0.00 -26.37 9.90
N ALA A 56 1.20 -25.88 10.15
CA ALA A 56 2.33 -25.99 9.23
C ALA A 56 2.75 -27.43 8.97
N THR A 57 2.73 -28.29 9.99
CA THR A 57 3.00 -29.73 9.83
C THR A 57 1.92 -30.41 9.01
N ARG A 58 0.64 -30.15 9.31
CA ARG A 58 -0.51 -30.71 8.58
C ARG A 58 -0.45 -30.37 7.09
N ASP A 59 -0.10 -29.14 6.76
CA ASP A 59 -0.13 -28.62 5.38
C ASP A 59 1.23 -28.77 4.65
N GLY A 60 2.18 -29.51 5.22
CA GLY A 60 3.51 -29.71 4.63
C GLY A 60 4.27 -28.39 4.39
N ALA A 61 4.12 -27.45 5.31
CA ALA A 61 4.57 -26.06 5.21
C ALA A 61 5.52 -25.63 6.35
N SER A 62 6.10 -26.58 7.10
CA SER A 62 7.03 -26.30 8.21
C SER A 62 8.32 -25.56 7.80
N SER A 63 8.63 -25.48 6.50
CA SER A 63 9.72 -24.65 5.97
C SER A 63 9.36 -23.17 5.86
N ALA A 64 8.07 -22.81 5.89
CA ALA A 64 7.60 -21.41 5.91
C ALA A 64 7.77 -20.74 7.28
N LEU A 65 7.86 -21.53 8.36
CA LEU A 65 8.00 -21.01 9.71
C LEU A 65 9.37 -20.34 9.87
N PRO A 66 9.43 -19.10 10.37
CA PRO A 66 10.69 -18.45 10.71
C PRO A 66 11.48 -19.30 11.70
N ARG A 67 12.77 -19.54 11.40
CA ARG A 67 13.70 -20.27 12.28
C ARG A 67 14.81 -19.33 12.71
N ALA A 68 15.34 -19.52 13.92
CA ALA A 68 16.48 -18.74 14.38
C ALA A 68 17.65 -18.87 13.38
N GLY A 69 18.06 -17.75 12.79
CA GLY A 69 19.18 -17.69 11.85
C GLY A 69 18.92 -18.22 10.43
N ALA A 70 17.69 -18.60 10.08
CA ALA A 70 17.35 -19.02 8.72
C ALA A 70 16.14 -18.27 8.16
N ASP A 71 16.24 -17.86 6.91
CA ASP A 71 15.25 -17.02 6.24
C ASP A 71 14.04 -17.83 5.78
N GLY A 72 12.96 -17.83 6.57
CA GLY A 72 11.68 -18.43 6.18
C GLY A 72 11.04 -17.80 4.94
N SER A 73 11.53 -16.64 4.47
CA SER A 73 11.11 -16.01 3.23
C SER A 73 11.60 -16.74 1.97
N ALA A 74 12.53 -17.69 2.12
CA ALA A 74 13.07 -18.50 1.03
C ALA A 74 12.12 -19.61 0.52
N HIS A 75 10.94 -19.77 1.13
CA HIS A 75 9.99 -20.84 0.80
C HIS A 75 8.59 -20.31 0.44
N PRO A 76 8.42 -19.56 -0.67
CA PRO A 76 7.16 -18.91 -1.04
C PRO A 76 5.99 -19.90 -1.20
N GLU A 77 6.21 -21.08 -1.75
CA GLU A 77 5.15 -22.10 -1.90
C GLU A 77 4.66 -22.64 -0.55
N ALA A 78 5.59 -22.86 0.39
CA ALA A 78 5.23 -23.30 1.73
C ALA A 78 4.50 -22.18 2.48
N GLN A 79 4.94 -20.92 2.33
CA GLN A 79 4.23 -19.77 2.87
C GLN A 79 2.81 -19.70 2.31
N ALA A 80 2.64 -19.83 0.99
CA ALA A 80 1.31 -19.81 0.37
C ALA A 80 0.40 -20.92 0.92
N ARG A 81 0.90 -22.15 1.09
CA ARG A 81 0.13 -23.23 1.73
C ARG A 81 -0.27 -22.90 3.15
N LEU A 82 0.65 -22.38 3.96
CA LEU A 82 0.35 -22.01 5.35
C LEU A 82 -0.66 -20.86 5.43
N ILE A 83 -0.54 -19.85 4.57
CA ILE A 83 -1.50 -18.75 4.46
C ILE A 83 -2.87 -19.26 4.00
N ASN A 84 -2.93 -20.22 3.08
CA ASN A 84 -4.20 -20.87 2.70
C ASN A 84 -4.84 -21.56 3.91
N GLY A 85 -4.05 -22.20 4.78
CA GLY A 85 -4.55 -22.78 6.03
C GLY A 85 -5.09 -21.74 7.03
N ILE A 86 -4.51 -20.54 7.06
CA ILE A 86 -4.89 -19.44 7.95
C ILE A 86 -6.15 -18.71 7.46
N ALA A 87 -6.23 -18.44 6.16
CA ALA A 87 -7.20 -17.50 5.56
C ALA A 87 -8.15 -18.12 4.52
N GLY A 88 -7.82 -19.31 4.03
CA GLY A 88 -8.33 -19.86 2.77
C GLY A 88 -7.50 -19.39 1.57
N GLU A 89 -7.67 -20.07 0.44
CA GLU A 89 -6.86 -19.83 -0.77
C GLU A 89 -7.32 -18.61 -1.56
N PHE A 90 -8.63 -18.34 -1.59
CA PHE A 90 -9.22 -17.33 -2.46
C PHE A 90 -9.92 -16.21 -1.67
N MET A 91 -9.96 -15.02 -2.26
CA MET A 91 -10.71 -13.85 -1.76
C MET A 91 -12.22 -13.98 -2.02
N GLY A 92 -12.78 -15.16 -1.75
CA GLY A 92 -14.19 -15.49 -1.98
C GLY A 92 -14.37 -16.96 -2.37
N SER A 93 -15.36 -17.22 -3.22
CA SER A 93 -15.78 -18.58 -3.56
C SER A 93 -14.86 -19.32 -4.54
N ASN A 94 -14.03 -18.62 -5.31
CA ASN A 94 -13.19 -19.22 -6.36
C ASN A 94 -11.99 -18.34 -6.75
N GLU A 95 -11.09 -18.91 -7.55
CA GLU A 95 -9.87 -18.29 -8.04
C GLU A 95 -10.07 -16.98 -8.81
N LYS A 96 -11.24 -16.77 -9.42
CA LYS A 96 -11.53 -15.53 -10.18
C LYS A 96 -11.59 -14.30 -9.26
N ARG A 97 -11.71 -14.49 -7.95
CA ARG A 97 -11.65 -13.41 -6.95
C ARG A 97 -10.22 -13.04 -6.53
N GLY A 98 -9.22 -13.83 -6.95
CA GLY A 98 -7.82 -13.65 -6.58
C GLY A 98 -7.41 -14.55 -5.42
N ARG A 99 -6.12 -14.93 -5.41
CA ARG A 99 -5.51 -15.74 -4.34
C ARG A 99 -5.13 -14.85 -3.18
N VAL A 100 -5.46 -15.24 -1.94
CA VAL A 100 -5.16 -14.44 -0.73
C VAL A 100 -3.68 -14.04 -0.68
N TYR A 101 -2.79 -15.01 -0.94
CA TYR A 101 -1.34 -14.82 -0.89
C TYR A 101 -0.80 -13.71 -1.81
N THR A 102 -1.43 -13.51 -2.97
CA THR A 102 -1.01 -12.46 -3.92
C THR A 102 -1.86 -11.20 -3.80
N TRP A 103 -3.13 -11.36 -3.44
CA TRP A 103 -4.11 -10.27 -3.42
C TRP A 103 -3.83 -9.28 -2.29
N VAL A 104 -3.58 -9.76 -1.08
CA VAL A 104 -3.37 -8.87 0.09
C VAL A 104 -2.19 -7.91 -0.12
N PRO A 105 -0.95 -8.37 -0.43
CA PRO A 105 0.16 -7.44 -0.65
C PRO A 105 -0.07 -6.53 -1.86
N LEU A 106 -0.73 -7.01 -2.92
CA LEU A 106 -1.05 -6.19 -4.09
C LEU A 106 -1.97 -5.00 -3.75
N HIS A 107 -3.00 -5.24 -2.94
CA HIS A 107 -3.98 -4.21 -2.59
C HIS A 107 -3.51 -3.27 -1.45
N LEU A 108 -2.44 -3.64 -0.75
CA LEU A 108 -1.79 -2.78 0.24
C LEU A 108 -0.58 -2.02 -0.32
N GLY A 109 -0.15 -2.36 -1.53
CA GLY A 109 0.97 -1.73 -2.20
C GLY A 109 0.66 -0.32 -2.72
N ASP A 110 1.65 0.55 -2.62
CA ASP A 110 1.65 1.87 -3.26
C ASP A 110 2.06 1.80 -4.74
N ALA A 111 2.26 2.97 -5.38
CA ALA A 111 2.59 3.07 -6.79
C ALA A 111 4.02 2.59 -7.11
N ALA A 112 4.88 2.48 -6.09
CA ALA A 112 6.19 1.85 -6.19
C ALA A 112 6.14 0.33 -5.95
N HIS A 113 4.94 -0.24 -5.83
CA HIS A 113 4.69 -1.64 -5.48
C HIS A 113 5.30 -2.04 -4.13
N THR A 114 5.38 -1.09 -3.20
CA THR A 114 5.87 -1.33 -1.84
C THR A 114 4.74 -1.28 -0.83
N CYS A 115 4.81 -2.13 0.19
CA CYS A 115 3.89 -2.13 1.32
C CYS A 115 4.70 -2.08 2.60
N SER A 116 4.34 -1.18 3.53
CA SER A 116 5.03 -1.11 4.82
C SER A 116 4.63 -2.28 5.73
N PRO A 117 5.54 -2.79 6.57
CA PRO A 117 5.24 -3.83 7.56
C PRO A 117 4.04 -3.50 8.45
N ARG A 118 3.96 -2.24 8.88
CA ARG A 118 2.87 -1.72 9.72
C ARG A 118 1.52 -1.85 9.01
N THR A 119 1.42 -1.38 7.76
CA THR A 119 0.19 -1.48 6.96
C THR A 119 -0.24 -2.93 6.78
N PHE A 120 0.71 -3.81 6.47
CA PHE A 120 0.46 -5.24 6.32
C PHE A 120 -0.07 -5.88 7.61
N LEU A 121 0.60 -5.68 8.75
CA LEU A 121 0.19 -6.25 10.03
C LEU A 121 -1.14 -5.67 10.53
N ILE A 122 -1.42 -4.38 10.30
CA ILE A 122 -2.72 -3.77 10.62
C ILE A 122 -3.84 -4.48 9.86
N ALA A 123 -3.64 -4.76 8.56
CA ALA A 123 -4.65 -5.45 7.76
C ALA A 123 -4.98 -6.84 8.33
N TRP A 124 -3.97 -7.63 8.68
CA TRP A 124 -4.16 -8.96 9.27
C TRP A 124 -4.76 -8.91 10.67
N LYS A 125 -4.32 -7.97 11.51
CA LYS A 125 -4.91 -7.74 12.83
C LYS A 125 -6.40 -7.42 12.72
N LYS A 126 -6.75 -6.46 11.85
CA LYS A 126 -8.15 -6.04 11.63
C LYS A 126 -9.00 -7.14 11.02
N ALA A 127 -8.41 -7.98 10.16
CA ALA A 127 -9.08 -9.17 9.64
C ALA A 127 -9.41 -10.19 10.72
N ALA A 128 -8.53 -10.38 11.71
CA ALA A 128 -8.77 -11.27 12.86
C ALA A 128 -9.77 -10.70 13.87
N GLU A 129 -9.93 -9.38 13.91
CA GLU A 129 -10.95 -8.68 14.72
C GLU A 129 -12.34 -8.64 14.04
N HIS A 130 -12.48 -9.18 12.82
CA HIS A 130 -13.74 -9.16 12.08
C HIS A 130 -14.80 -10.06 12.72
N HIS A 131 -16.03 -9.55 12.79
CA HIS A 131 -17.18 -10.25 13.35
C HIS A 131 -18.30 -10.42 12.30
N PRO A 132 -18.92 -11.61 12.19
CA PRO A 132 -18.66 -12.81 13.00
C PRO A 132 -17.32 -13.47 12.68
N ALA A 133 -16.70 -14.08 13.69
CA ALA A 133 -15.44 -14.80 13.51
C ALA A 133 -15.69 -16.08 12.66
N PRO A 134 -14.77 -16.44 11.75
CA PRO A 134 -14.92 -17.64 10.94
C PRO A 134 -14.78 -18.91 11.79
N THR A 135 -15.50 -19.97 11.42
CA THR A 135 -15.55 -21.22 12.19
C THR A 135 -14.42 -22.20 11.88
N THR A 136 -13.87 -22.19 10.66
CA THR A 136 -12.90 -23.20 10.19
C THR A 136 -11.49 -22.68 10.00
N ARG A 137 -11.25 -21.40 10.25
CA ARG A 137 -10.01 -20.68 9.91
C ARG A 137 -9.81 -19.51 10.86
N ALA A 138 -8.62 -18.90 10.85
CA ALA A 138 -8.32 -17.78 11.73
C ALA A 138 -8.89 -16.46 11.20
N VAL A 139 -8.85 -16.26 9.89
CA VAL A 139 -9.45 -15.11 9.19
C VAL A 139 -10.13 -15.59 7.92
N ASP A 140 -11.12 -14.87 7.41
CA ASP A 140 -11.71 -15.16 6.11
C ASP A 140 -11.57 -13.98 5.14
N HIS A 141 -12.07 -14.18 3.92
CA HIS A 141 -11.98 -13.16 2.88
C HIS A 141 -12.74 -11.86 3.23
N LEU A 142 -13.82 -11.93 4.02
CA LEU A 142 -14.56 -10.73 4.44
C LEU A 142 -13.74 -9.94 5.47
N GLY A 143 -13.17 -10.63 6.45
CA GLY A 143 -12.23 -10.04 7.39
C GLY A 143 -11.02 -9.42 6.68
N LEU A 144 -10.45 -10.10 5.68
CA LEU A 144 -9.33 -9.54 4.91
C LEU A 144 -9.72 -8.29 4.12
N ILE A 145 -10.93 -8.22 3.55
CA ILE A 145 -11.42 -7.01 2.87
C ILE A 145 -11.51 -5.85 3.87
N ASP A 146 -12.10 -6.08 5.04
CA ASP A 146 -12.24 -5.06 6.09
C ASP A 146 -10.87 -4.65 6.65
N GLY A 147 -9.96 -5.61 6.78
CA GLY A 147 -8.59 -5.39 7.20
C GLY A 147 -7.82 -4.51 6.23
N VAL A 148 -7.89 -4.81 4.93
CA VAL A 148 -7.25 -4.00 3.89
C VAL A 148 -7.81 -2.58 3.84
N ARG A 149 -9.14 -2.41 3.99
CA ARG A 149 -9.75 -1.07 4.08
C ARG A 149 -9.26 -0.30 5.31
N SER A 150 -9.22 -0.95 6.47
CA SER A 150 -8.75 -0.32 7.71
C SER A 150 -7.29 0.11 7.59
N ALA A 151 -6.44 -0.73 7.02
CA ALA A 151 -5.03 -0.40 6.76
C ALA A 151 -4.87 0.73 5.74
N SER A 152 -5.70 0.75 4.69
CA SER A 152 -5.77 1.83 3.70
C SER A 152 -6.14 3.17 4.33
N ALA A 153 -7.12 3.19 5.24
CA ALA A 153 -7.52 4.41 5.93
C ALA A 153 -6.38 4.97 6.78
N SER A 154 -5.75 4.14 7.62
CA SER A 154 -4.59 4.56 8.41
C SER A 154 -3.43 5.02 7.53
N ARG A 155 -3.15 4.33 6.42
CA ARG A 155 -2.05 4.69 5.53
C ARG A 155 -2.30 6.02 4.81
N LEU A 156 -3.55 6.31 4.43
CA LEU A 156 -3.92 7.58 3.83
C LEU A 156 -3.81 8.75 4.83
N GLU A 157 -4.18 8.52 6.09
CA GLU A 157 -4.01 9.50 7.17
C GLU A 157 -2.53 9.82 7.41
N GLU A 158 -1.69 8.77 7.58
CA GLU A 158 -0.23 8.92 7.70
C GLU A 158 0.37 9.70 6.51
N LEU A 159 -0.10 9.42 5.30
CA LEU A 159 0.32 10.14 4.10
C LEU A 159 -0.05 11.64 4.15
N TYR A 160 -1.24 11.98 4.64
CA TYR A 160 -1.66 13.37 4.77
C TYR A 160 -0.93 14.12 5.89
N GLU A 161 -0.47 13.41 6.92
CA GLU A 161 0.39 13.99 7.95
C GLU A 161 1.77 14.34 7.39
N ASP A 162 2.38 13.41 6.64
CA ASP A 162 3.71 13.57 6.03
C ASP A 162 3.70 14.56 4.85
N TYR A 163 2.68 14.49 4.00
CA TYR A 163 2.58 15.19 2.73
C TYR A 163 1.23 15.89 2.60
N ARG A 164 1.03 16.97 3.36
CA ARG A 164 -0.24 17.72 3.41
C ARG A 164 -0.78 18.15 2.04
N TRP A 165 0.12 18.48 1.11
CA TRP A 165 -0.22 18.87 -0.26
C TRP A 165 -0.85 17.76 -1.10
N VAL A 166 -0.73 16.49 -0.70
CA VAL A 166 -1.37 15.35 -1.40
C VAL A 166 -2.88 15.41 -1.23
N LYS A 167 -3.38 15.89 -0.09
CA LYS A 167 -4.81 15.92 0.24
C LYS A 167 -5.66 16.66 -0.78
N PRO A 168 -5.38 17.94 -1.14
CA PRO A 168 -6.16 18.63 -2.17
C PRO A 168 -6.06 17.95 -3.55
N ALA A 169 -4.90 17.35 -3.89
CA ALA A 169 -4.72 16.65 -5.17
C ALA A 169 -5.57 15.38 -5.30
N LEU A 170 -5.67 14.56 -4.24
CA LEU A 170 -6.55 13.40 -4.21
C LEU A 170 -8.02 13.78 -4.08
N ALA A 171 -8.34 14.79 -3.27
CA ALA A 171 -9.72 15.28 -3.11
C ALA A 171 -10.33 15.75 -4.43
N ALA A 172 -9.54 16.36 -5.32
CA ALA A 172 -9.98 16.76 -6.65
C ALA A 172 -10.42 15.59 -7.53
N LEU A 173 -9.93 14.37 -7.25
CA LEU A 173 -10.26 13.14 -7.98
C LEU A 173 -11.42 12.35 -7.38
N ARG A 174 -12.06 12.85 -6.32
CA ARG A 174 -13.21 12.19 -5.70
C ARG A 174 -14.28 11.89 -6.75
N ARG A 175 -14.75 10.64 -6.81
CA ARG A 175 -15.72 10.12 -7.79
C ARG A 175 -15.26 10.12 -9.25
N GLN A 176 -13.99 10.44 -9.53
CA GLN A 176 -13.40 10.29 -10.86
C GLN A 176 -12.90 8.86 -11.05
N PHE A 177 -12.74 8.45 -12.31
CA PHE A 177 -12.31 7.10 -12.67
C PHE A 177 -10.82 7.05 -13.01
N VAL A 178 -10.07 6.17 -12.34
CA VAL A 178 -8.69 5.80 -12.70
C VAL A 178 -8.63 4.34 -13.22
N PRO A 179 -7.68 3.97 -14.09
CA PRO A 179 -6.68 4.84 -14.72
C PRO A 179 -7.32 5.84 -15.70
N MET A 180 -6.74 7.03 -15.83
CA MET A 180 -7.21 8.12 -16.71
C MET A 180 -6.08 8.68 -17.59
N GLU A 181 -6.43 9.39 -18.65
CA GLU A 181 -5.44 10.09 -19.48
C GLU A 181 -4.75 11.19 -18.66
N ARG A 182 -3.48 11.45 -18.96
CA ARG A 182 -2.70 12.48 -18.26
C ARG A 182 -3.34 13.85 -18.39
N GLU A 183 -3.75 14.23 -19.60
CA GLU A 183 -4.36 15.53 -19.90
C GLU A 183 -5.66 15.70 -19.10
N GLN A 184 -6.46 14.63 -18.99
CA GLN A 184 -7.69 14.64 -18.18
C GLN A 184 -7.39 14.94 -16.71
N LEU A 185 -6.33 14.34 -16.14
CA LEU A 185 -5.91 14.63 -14.77
C LEU A 185 -5.51 16.10 -14.59
N LEU A 186 -4.68 16.62 -15.51
CA LEU A 186 -4.22 18.01 -15.44
C LEU A 186 -5.38 19.00 -15.56
N ASP A 187 -6.36 18.73 -16.44
CA ASP A 187 -7.56 19.55 -16.58
C ASP A 187 -8.42 19.56 -15.30
N ILE A 188 -8.59 18.40 -14.65
CA ILE A 188 -9.29 18.32 -13.36
C ILE A 188 -8.58 19.18 -12.32
N TRP A 189 -7.28 19.03 -12.14
CA TRP A 189 -6.51 19.81 -11.17
C TRP A 189 -6.49 21.30 -11.49
N LYS A 190 -6.42 21.68 -12.77
CA LYS A 190 -6.50 23.08 -13.22
C LYS A 190 -7.86 23.68 -12.89
N SER A 191 -8.95 22.98 -13.25
CA SER A 191 -10.32 23.46 -13.03
C SER A 191 -10.65 23.65 -11.55
N GLN A 192 -10.08 22.82 -10.68
CA GLN A 192 -10.25 22.90 -9.24
C GLN A 192 -9.17 23.73 -8.53
N ARG A 193 -8.27 24.39 -9.27
CA ARG A 193 -7.21 25.26 -8.74
C ARG A 193 -6.38 24.59 -7.65
N VAL A 194 -6.02 23.33 -7.87
CA VAL A 194 -5.34 22.50 -6.85
C VAL A 194 -3.99 23.09 -6.44
N VAL A 195 -3.21 23.61 -7.41
CA VAL A 195 -1.93 24.28 -7.12
C VAL A 195 -2.14 25.47 -6.19
N GLU A 196 -3.09 26.36 -6.51
CA GLU A 196 -3.40 27.54 -5.68
C GLU A 196 -3.85 27.11 -4.28
N ALA A 197 -4.65 26.04 -4.17
CA ALA A 197 -5.07 25.51 -2.87
C ALA A 197 -3.89 24.99 -2.04
N ILE A 198 -2.92 24.31 -2.68
CA ILE A 198 -1.68 23.86 -2.04
C ILE A 198 -0.86 25.06 -1.57
N GLU A 199 -0.60 26.03 -2.43
CA GLU A 199 0.18 27.23 -2.11
C GLU A 199 -0.45 28.04 -0.97
N ASN A 200 -1.76 28.26 -1.02
CA ASN A 200 -2.48 28.96 0.05
C ASN A 200 -2.41 28.22 1.39
N SER A 201 -2.49 26.88 1.37
CA SER A 201 -2.36 26.07 2.59
C SER A 201 -0.94 26.07 3.18
N ALA A 202 0.06 26.37 2.33
CA ALA A 202 1.46 26.44 2.69
C ALA A 202 1.93 27.85 3.07
N ALA A 203 1.06 28.88 3.00
CA ALA A 203 1.41 30.25 3.37
C ALA A 203 1.97 30.36 4.81
N SER A 204 1.54 29.49 5.72
CA SER A 204 2.06 29.41 7.09
C SER A 204 3.34 28.59 7.25
N ASN A 205 3.63 27.68 6.30
CA ASN A 205 4.83 26.85 6.32
C ASN A 205 5.15 26.33 4.91
N PRO A 206 6.24 26.81 4.27
CA PRO A 206 6.66 26.36 2.94
C PRO A 206 6.93 24.86 2.83
N LEU A 207 7.17 24.15 3.94
CA LEU A 207 7.30 22.68 3.94
C LEU A 207 6.01 21.94 3.58
N PHE A 208 4.89 22.66 3.46
CA PHE A 208 3.60 22.09 3.04
C PHE A 208 3.40 22.12 1.52
N THR A 209 4.36 22.59 0.72
CA THR A 209 4.36 22.38 -0.73
C THR A 209 5.29 21.22 -1.13
N PRO A 210 5.11 20.63 -2.32
CA PRO A 210 6.12 19.74 -2.87
C PRO A 210 7.45 20.46 -3.09
N VAL A 211 8.58 19.78 -2.86
CA VAL A 211 9.93 20.35 -3.07
C VAL A 211 10.08 20.90 -4.49
N LYS A 212 9.52 20.22 -5.48
CA LYS A 212 9.58 20.62 -6.89
C LYS A 212 8.94 21.96 -7.19
N PHE A 213 8.04 22.45 -6.32
CA PHE A 213 7.45 23.79 -6.48
C PHE A 213 8.50 24.90 -6.33
N LEU A 214 9.68 24.63 -5.76
CA LEU A 214 10.81 25.57 -5.71
C LEU A 214 11.31 25.98 -7.10
N ALA A 215 11.20 25.09 -8.09
CA ALA A 215 11.57 25.37 -9.48
C ALA A 215 10.38 25.92 -10.31
N GLY A 216 9.17 25.85 -9.78
CA GLY A 216 7.92 26.25 -10.43
C GLY A 216 6.75 25.38 -10.00
N SER A 217 5.63 25.98 -9.63
CA SER A 217 4.45 25.30 -9.12
C SER A 217 3.45 24.87 -10.21
N ASP A 218 3.94 24.29 -11.31
CA ASP A 218 3.04 23.84 -12.37
C ASP A 218 2.42 22.44 -12.10
N LEU A 219 1.40 22.09 -12.89
CA LEU A 219 0.67 20.83 -12.75
C LEU A 219 1.54 19.59 -13.06
N SER A 220 2.58 19.74 -13.89
CA SER A 220 3.51 18.65 -14.18
C SER A 220 4.46 18.43 -13.00
N ALA A 221 4.91 19.49 -12.32
CA ALA A 221 5.64 19.40 -11.07
C ALA A 221 4.81 18.68 -10.00
N LEU A 222 3.52 19.04 -9.86
CA LEU A 222 2.62 18.34 -8.93
C LEU A 222 2.48 16.85 -9.27
N LEU A 223 2.26 16.49 -10.54
CA LEU A 223 2.18 15.10 -10.96
C LEU A 223 3.48 14.34 -10.68
N SER A 224 4.63 14.94 -10.96
CA SER A 224 5.93 14.34 -10.66
C SER A 224 6.09 14.11 -9.17
N SER A 225 5.74 15.09 -8.32
CA SER A 225 5.83 14.92 -6.87
C SER A 225 4.88 13.83 -6.36
N MET A 226 3.64 13.75 -6.87
CA MET A 226 2.69 12.68 -6.54
C MET A 226 3.23 11.28 -6.90
N ARG A 227 4.04 11.17 -7.96
CA ARG A 227 4.71 9.94 -8.34
C ARG A 227 5.89 9.61 -7.43
N ASP A 228 6.70 10.61 -7.08
CA ASP A 228 7.89 10.42 -6.24
C ASP A 228 7.52 9.94 -4.82
N VAL A 229 6.39 10.40 -4.28
CA VAL A 229 5.85 9.89 -2.99
C VAL A 229 5.06 8.58 -3.11
N GLY A 230 4.98 7.98 -4.30
CA GLY A 230 4.34 6.69 -4.51
C GLY A 230 2.81 6.71 -4.52
N VAL A 231 2.16 7.87 -4.69
CA VAL A 231 0.70 8.00 -4.67
C VAL A 231 0.08 7.78 -6.04
N MET A 232 0.82 8.08 -7.10
CA MET A 232 0.40 7.89 -8.49
C MET A 232 1.44 7.13 -9.29
N GLU A 233 1.00 6.31 -10.23
CA GLU A 233 1.84 5.68 -11.26
C GLU A 233 1.38 6.10 -12.65
N GLU A 234 2.33 6.13 -13.59
CA GLU A 234 2.04 6.16 -15.01
C GLU A 234 2.18 4.73 -15.55
N ARG A 235 1.09 4.18 -16.07
CA ARG A 235 1.08 2.82 -16.63
C ARG A 235 1.79 2.79 -17.98
N ALA A 236 2.13 1.59 -18.45
CA ALA A 236 2.78 1.38 -19.75
C ALA A 236 2.03 1.98 -20.96
N ASN A 237 0.71 2.23 -20.83
CA ASN A 237 -0.10 2.87 -21.84
C ASN A 237 -0.25 4.40 -21.65
N GLY A 238 0.58 5.03 -20.81
CA GLY A 238 0.59 6.46 -20.52
C GLY A 238 -0.48 6.94 -19.53
N LYS A 239 -1.39 6.05 -19.09
CA LYS A 239 -2.47 6.43 -18.18
C LYS A 239 -2.00 6.58 -16.75
N ILE A 240 -2.53 7.59 -16.06
CA ILE A 240 -2.27 7.80 -14.64
C ILE A 240 -3.23 6.96 -13.81
N ASN A 241 -2.68 6.25 -12.82
CA ASN A 241 -3.43 5.44 -11.88
C ASN A 241 -3.14 5.85 -10.44
N VAL A 242 -4.13 5.64 -9.56
CA VAL A 242 -3.97 5.73 -8.11
C VAL A 242 -4.17 4.31 -7.55
N PRO A 243 -3.18 3.75 -6.82
CA PRO A 243 -3.28 2.41 -6.23
C PRO A 243 -4.44 2.26 -5.23
N ASP A 244 -4.88 1.02 -5.02
CA ASP A 244 -6.03 0.72 -4.18
C ASP A 244 -5.85 1.17 -2.72
N ILE A 245 -4.62 1.14 -2.18
CA ILE A 245 -4.28 1.60 -0.82
C ILE A 245 -4.63 3.08 -0.57
N PHE A 246 -4.73 3.91 -1.60
CA PHE A 246 -5.13 5.32 -1.47
C PHE A 246 -6.50 5.60 -2.07
N ARG A 247 -6.79 5.02 -3.25
CA ARG A 247 -7.96 5.41 -4.03
C ARG A 247 -9.27 5.07 -3.32
N VAL A 248 -9.33 3.96 -2.57
CA VAL A 248 -10.58 3.46 -1.98
C VAL A 248 -11.10 4.44 -0.94
N GLU A 249 -10.26 4.84 0.00
CA GLU A 249 -10.59 5.80 1.06
C GLU A 249 -10.67 7.25 0.54
N ALA A 250 -9.96 7.57 -0.54
CA ALA A 250 -10.14 8.84 -1.27
C ALA A 250 -11.40 8.89 -2.16
N GLU A 251 -12.21 7.81 -2.17
CA GLU A 251 -13.42 7.65 -3.00
C GLU A 251 -13.18 7.85 -4.52
N ILE A 252 -12.01 7.45 -4.99
CA ILE A 252 -11.64 7.45 -6.40
C ILE A 252 -12.06 6.11 -7.02
N LEU A 253 -12.84 6.19 -8.09
CA LEU A 253 -13.44 5.04 -8.76
C LEU A 253 -12.42 4.36 -9.67
N ARG A 254 -12.58 3.06 -9.89
CA ARG A 254 -11.75 2.30 -10.82
C ARG A 254 -12.52 1.95 -12.09
N ARG A 255 -11.95 2.27 -13.25
CA ARG A 255 -12.47 1.85 -14.55
C ARG A 255 -12.04 0.41 -14.80
N GLY A 256 -13.00 -0.51 -14.80
CA GLY A 256 -12.72 -1.95 -14.91
C GLY A 256 -12.20 -2.55 -13.59
N GLY A 257 -13.11 -3.18 -12.85
CA GLY A 257 -12.86 -3.83 -11.56
C GLY A 257 -14.18 -4.11 -10.85
N VAL A 258 -14.23 -5.11 -9.98
CA VAL A 258 -15.42 -5.36 -9.14
C VAL A 258 -15.55 -4.21 -8.15
N ALA A 259 -16.73 -3.60 -8.08
CA ALA A 259 -17.01 -2.53 -7.12
C ALA A 259 -16.75 -3.01 -5.69
N VAL A 260 -16.00 -2.21 -4.92
CA VAL A 260 -15.78 -2.45 -3.49
C VAL A 260 -17.15 -2.29 -2.79
N PRO A 261 -17.68 -3.32 -2.09
CA PRO A 261 -19.01 -3.26 -1.47
C PRO A 261 -19.13 -2.06 -0.53
N LYS A 262 -20.15 -1.21 -0.73
CA LYS A 262 -20.43 -0.08 0.17
C LYS A 262 -20.90 -0.60 1.53
N ARG A 263 -20.59 0.15 2.60
CA ARG A 263 -21.18 -0.06 3.93
C ARG A 263 -22.70 0.11 3.79
N SER A 264 -23.49 -0.92 4.12
CA SER A 264 -24.84 -0.67 4.62
C SER A 264 -24.67 -0.06 6.02
N LEU A 265 -25.11 1.18 6.18
CA LEU A 265 -25.22 1.85 7.48
C LEU A 265 -26.19 1.08 8.38
#